data_AF-A0A382VU77-F1
#
_entry.id   AF-A0A382VU77-F1
#
_cell.length_a   1.000
_cell.length_b   1.000
_cell.length_c   1.000
_cell.angle_alpha   90.00
_cell.angle_beta   90.00
_cell.angle_gamma   90.00
#
_symmetry.space_group_name_H-M   'P 1'
#
loop_
_entity.id
_entity.type
_entity.pdbx_description
1 polymer ?
#
loop_
_entity_poly.entity_id
_entity_poly.type
_entity_poly.pdbx_seq_one_letter_code
_entity_poly.pdbx_strand_id
1 'polypeptide(L)'
;GFESADVADHMSEAEEIIATSELVRSLVVQRSRSYARESQIQETGSATMFPKRLPPKVADYSIRNTYGNLLEMFVSAFSKTNPLFNLPIYFPLAWYKGPDIDIDPLDEGRQMQVVGLIRTNFLKRFESSVAAFEMSCDRLLKKLLVFVDVNSETDGERNRLERWKLQNADILGIKRQFELWDEESDDTEEDFIPQEMLDKIEKLKREDYDVPGMLAETFLDLDQIGRFLKELQQFEPKNDDKLKKLIRLLKTNELSNQKILIFTEFADTAQYLKKQLIQNEI
;
A
#
# COMPACT_ATOMS: atom_id res chain seq x y z
N GLY A 1 -1.67 45.81 10.45
CA GLY A 1 -0.65 44.76 10.52
C GLY A 1 -1.12 43.79 11.57
N PHE A 2 -1.48 42.58 11.16
CA PHE A 2 -1.67 41.48 12.09
C PHE A 2 -0.31 40.79 12.18
N GLU A 3 0.35 40.90 13.32
CA GLU A 3 1.51 40.07 13.63
C GLU A 3 1.02 38.62 13.63
N SER A 4 1.58 37.81 12.72
CA SER A 4 1.47 36.36 12.81
C SER A 4 2.19 35.94 14.08
N ALA A 5 1.43 35.72 15.16
CA ALA A 5 1.95 35.05 16.33
C ALA A 5 2.57 33.72 15.87
N ASP A 6 3.87 33.58 16.10
CA ASP A 6 4.65 32.45 15.64
C ASP A 6 4.12 31.19 16.32
N VAL A 7 3.45 30.34 15.55
CA VAL A 7 2.77 29.13 16.05
C VAL A 7 3.75 28.24 16.82
N ALA A 8 5.05 28.31 16.48
CA ALA A 8 6.13 27.59 17.16
C ALA A 8 6.31 28.00 18.63
N ASP A 9 6.17 29.29 18.96
CA ASP A 9 6.34 29.79 20.34
C ASP A 9 5.20 29.32 21.25
N HIS A 10 3.97 29.26 20.72
CA HIS A 10 2.81 28.76 21.45
C HIS A 10 2.79 27.24 21.60
N MET A 11 3.47 26.49 20.71
CA MET A 11 3.59 25.03 20.84
C MET A 11 4.45 24.62 22.04
N SER A 12 5.58 25.30 22.26
CA SER A 12 6.44 25.02 23.42
C SER A 12 5.75 25.34 24.74
N GLU A 13 5.01 26.45 24.80
CA GLU A 13 4.25 26.85 25.98
C GLU A 13 3.08 25.88 26.24
N ALA A 14 2.39 25.44 25.19
CA ALA A 14 1.36 24.41 25.28
C ALA A 14 1.90 23.05 25.75
N GLU A 15 3.07 22.61 25.26
CA GLU A 15 3.73 21.38 25.71
C GLU A 15 4.09 21.44 27.20
N GLU A 16 4.58 22.59 27.68
CA GLU A 16 4.94 22.78 29.08
C GLU A 16 3.71 22.80 30.00
N ILE A 17 2.61 23.45 29.57
CA ILE A 17 1.31 23.44 30.27
C ILE A 17 0.72 22.03 30.30
N ILE A 18 0.78 21.29 29.20
CA ILE A 18 0.30 19.89 29.13
C ILE A 18 1.14 18.98 30.03
N ALA A 19 2.47 19.16 30.06
CA ALA A 19 3.38 18.36 30.89
C ALA A 19 3.22 18.61 32.39
N THR A 20 2.84 19.83 32.80
CA THR A 20 2.65 20.23 34.20
C THR A 20 1.20 20.12 34.68
N SER A 21 0.23 19.98 33.78
CA SER A 21 -1.18 19.88 34.12
C SER A 21 -1.53 18.58 34.85
N GLU A 22 -2.05 18.72 36.08
CA GLU A 22 -2.56 17.63 36.91
C GLU A 22 -3.79 16.96 36.27
N LEU A 23 -4.59 17.72 35.52
CA LEU A 23 -5.76 17.23 34.79
C LEU A 23 -5.36 16.38 33.58
N VAL A 24 -4.31 16.79 32.85
CA VAL A 24 -3.75 15.99 31.76
C VAL A 24 -3.12 14.72 32.31
N ARG A 25 -2.34 14.79 33.40
CA ARG A 25 -1.74 13.59 34.02
C ARG A 25 -2.77 12.58 34.54
N SER A 26 -3.93 13.06 35.00
CA SER A 26 -5.03 12.20 35.46
C SER A 26 -5.89 11.63 34.33
N LEU A 27 -5.93 12.27 33.15
CA LEU A 27 -6.65 11.79 31.96
C LEU A 27 -5.78 10.98 30.99
N VAL A 28 -4.48 11.30 30.90
CA VAL A 28 -3.54 10.63 29.99
C VAL A 28 -3.09 9.32 30.60
N VAL A 29 -3.62 8.23 30.05
CA VAL A 29 -3.14 6.88 30.38
C VAL A 29 -1.80 6.64 29.68
N GLN A 30 -0.70 6.93 30.36
CA GLN A 30 0.62 6.48 29.91
C GLN A 30 0.71 4.95 30.03
N ARG A 31 0.94 4.26 28.90
CA ARG A 31 1.01 2.78 28.85
C ARG A 31 2.44 2.24 28.74
N SER A 32 3.44 3.07 28.98
CA SER A 32 4.83 2.63 28.95
C SER A 32 5.09 1.64 30.10
N ARG A 33 5.97 0.65 29.88
CA ARG A 33 6.31 -0.34 30.92
C ARG A 33 6.96 0.31 32.16
N SER A 34 7.69 1.42 31.98
CA SER A 34 8.28 2.19 33.06
C SER A 34 7.20 2.85 33.91
N TYR A 35 6.27 3.57 33.27
CA TYR A 35 5.16 4.22 33.97
C TYR A 35 4.26 3.22 34.69
N ALA A 36 3.87 2.14 34.01
CA ALA A 36 3.04 1.09 34.62
C ALA A 36 3.72 0.43 35.84
N ARG A 37 5.05 0.28 35.82
CA ARG A 37 5.81 -0.19 36.98
C ARG A 37 5.80 0.82 38.12
N GLU A 38 6.10 2.08 37.81
CA GLU A 38 6.21 3.14 38.81
C GLU A 38 4.87 3.40 39.50
N SER A 39 3.78 3.49 38.73
CA SER A 39 2.42 3.64 39.26
C SER A 39 2.02 2.46 40.16
N GLN A 40 2.32 1.21 39.77
CA GLN A 40 2.00 0.06 40.62
C GLN A 40 2.83 -0.01 41.89
N ILE A 41 4.11 0.40 41.85
CA ILE A 41 4.95 0.51 43.04
C ILE A 41 4.35 1.55 44.00
N GLN A 42 3.90 2.70 43.47
CA GLN A 42 3.27 3.75 44.28
C GLN A 42 1.95 3.30 44.92
N GLU A 43 1.09 2.60 44.17
CA GLU A 43 -0.24 2.19 44.64
C GLU A 43 -0.23 0.93 45.51
N THR A 44 0.62 -0.06 45.20
CA THR A 44 0.56 -1.41 45.80
C THR A 44 1.84 -1.84 46.49
N GLY A 45 2.90 -1.02 46.45
CA GLY A 45 4.21 -1.34 47.02
C GLY A 45 5.00 -2.42 46.24
N SER A 46 4.44 -2.95 45.15
CA SER A 46 5.08 -3.96 44.31
C SER A 46 4.75 -3.75 42.84
N ALA A 47 5.68 -4.06 41.94
CA ALA A 47 5.49 -3.87 40.51
C ALA A 47 5.22 -5.20 39.80
N THR A 48 4.32 -5.21 38.82
CA THR A 48 4.18 -6.34 37.90
C THR A 48 5.49 -6.56 37.14
N MET A 49 5.93 -7.82 37.06
CA MET A 49 7.11 -8.19 36.30
C MET A 49 6.76 -8.32 34.82
N PHE A 50 7.29 -7.42 33.99
CA PHE A 50 7.20 -7.56 32.55
C PHE A 50 8.21 -8.62 32.06
N PRO A 51 7.84 -9.46 31.08
CA PRO A 51 8.77 -10.40 30.48
C PRO A 51 9.91 -9.65 29.79
N LYS A 52 11.12 -10.20 29.92
CA LYS A 52 12.32 -9.70 29.25
C LYS A 52 12.15 -9.94 27.75
N ARG A 53 12.18 -8.85 26.95
CA ARG A 53 12.16 -8.96 25.49
C ARG A 53 13.46 -9.62 25.05
N LEU A 54 13.35 -10.72 24.31
CA LEU A 54 14.49 -11.33 23.63
C LEU A 54 14.84 -10.49 22.39
N PRO A 55 16.11 -10.48 21.95
CA PRO A 55 16.48 -9.85 20.69
C PRO A 55 15.73 -10.50 19.51
N PRO A 56 15.42 -9.74 18.44
CA PRO A 56 14.76 -10.29 17.27
C PRO A 56 15.62 -11.38 16.64
N LYS A 57 15.01 -12.54 16.35
CA LYS A 57 15.64 -13.63 15.59
C LYS A 57 15.20 -13.50 14.14
N VAL A 58 16.16 -13.33 13.22
CA VAL A 58 15.87 -13.30 11.78
C VAL A 58 15.65 -14.74 11.29
N ALA A 59 14.56 -14.96 10.55
CA ALA A 59 14.33 -16.21 9.84
C ALA A 59 14.76 -16.02 8.38
N ASP A 60 15.83 -16.70 7.94
CA ASP A 60 16.33 -16.56 6.57
C ASP A 60 15.39 -17.23 5.56
N TYR A 61 14.94 -16.44 4.59
CA TYR A 61 14.15 -16.85 3.43
C TYR A 61 14.68 -16.17 2.16
N SER A 62 14.35 -16.73 0.99
CA SER A 62 14.77 -16.21 -0.31
C SER A 62 13.58 -15.63 -1.09
N ILE A 63 13.58 -14.31 -1.27
CA ILE A 63 12.63 -13.60 -2.14
C ILE A 63 12.71 -14.14 -3.58
N ARG A 64 13.92 -14.47 -4.06
CA ARG A 64 14.11 -15.05 -5.39
C ARG A 64 13.45 -16.44 -5.51
N ASN A 65 13.46 -17.23 -4.43
CA ASN A 65 12.79 -18.54 -4.45
C ASN A 65 11.27 -18.40 -4.44
N THR A 66 10.74 -17.37 -3.76
CA THR A 66 9.30 -17.06 -3.76
C THR A 66 8.85 -16.57 -5.14
N TYR A 67 9.50 -15.54 -5.67
CA TYR A 67 8.97 -14.80 -6.82
C TYR A 67 9.55 -15.22 -8.17
N GLY A 68 10.76 -15.80 -8.21
CA GLY A 68 11.39 -16.26 -9.44
C GLY A 68 11.40 -15.19 -10.53
N ASN A 69 10.80 -15.53 -11.68
CA ASN A 69 10.67 -14.64 -12.84
C ASN A 69 9.87 -13.36 -12.53
N LEU A 70 8.88 -13.40 -11.63
CA LEU A 70 8.14 -12.18 -11.24
C LEU A 70 9.08 -11.13 -10.65
N LEU A 71 10.09 -11.53 -9.87
CA LEU A 71 11.09 -10.61 -9.34
C LEU A 71 11.91 -9.97 -10.46
N GLU A 72 12.29 -10.73 -11.48
CA GLU A 72 13.03 -10.20 -12.63
C GLU A 72 12.19 -9.21 -13.45
N MET A 73 10.92 -9.55 -13.69
CA MET A 73 9.95 -8.65 -14.34
C MET A 73 9.78 -7.36 -13.55
N PHE A 74 9.69 -7.47 -12.22
CA PHE A 74 9.54 -6.33 -11.32
C PHE A 74 10.77 -5.42 -11.35
N VAL A 75 11.97 -5.98 -11.18
CA VAL A 75 13.24 -5.23 -11.27
C VAL A 75 13.42 -4.58 -12.64
N SER A 76 13.10 -5.29 -13.71
CA SER A 76 13.15 -4.77 -15.08
C SER A 76 12.20 -3.57 -15.26
N ALA A 77 10.98 -3.64 -14.71
CA ALA A 77 10.04 -2.54 -14.76
C ALA A 77 10.51 -1.29 -13.98
N PHE A 78 11.25 -1.47 -12.88
CA PHE A 78 11.85 -0.37 -12.11
C PHE A 78 13.12 0.20 -12.74
N SER A 79 13.82 -0.55 -13.59
CA SER A 79 15.12 -0.14 -14.15
C SER A 79 14.99 0.68 -15.44
N LYS A 80 13.76 0.92 -15.91
CA LYS A 80 13.46 1.73 -17.10
C LYS A 80 13.67 3.22 -16.80
N THR A 81 13.88 4.02 -17.85
CA THR A 81 13.98 5.49 -17.76
C THR A 81 12.77 6.10 -17.06
N ASN A 82 11.58 5.58 -17.35
CA ASN A 82 10.38 5.80 -16.53
C ASN A 82 10.15 4.54 -15.68
N PRO A 83 10.52 4.56 -14.39
CA PRO A 83 10.40 3.40 -13.51
C PRO A 83 8.93 3.10 -13.21
N LEU A 84 8.62 1.82 -13.02
CA LEU A 84 7.31 1.21 -12.77
C LEU A 84 6.12 2.19 -12.55
N PHE A 85 5.17 2.09 -13.49
CA PHE A 85 3.97 2.90 -13.71
C PHE A 85 4.21 4.39 -13.91
N ASN A 86 3.78 4.91 -15.06
CA ASN A 86 3.81 6.34 -15.40
C ASN A 86 2.71 7.13 -14.66
N LEU A 87 1.56 6.49 -14.46
CA LEU A 87 0.43 6.99 -13.68
C LEU A 87 -0.07 8.40 -14.06
N PRO A 88 -0.44 8.65 -15.33
CA PRO A 88 -0.99 9.95 -15.73
C PRO A 88 -2.22 10.39 -14.93
N ILE A 89 -2.99 9.42 -14.40
CA ILE A 89 -4.12 9.67 -13.49
C ILE A 89 -3.72 10.42 -12.20
N TYR A 90 -2.52 10.22 -11.68
CA TYR A 90 -2.05 10.83 -10.42
C TYR A 90 -1.09 12.00 -10.64
N PHE A 91 -0.52 12.12 -11.84
CA PHE A 91 0.32 13.26 -12.22
C PHE A 91 -0.07 13.86 -13.58
N PRO A 92 -1.33 14.33 -13.76
CA PRO A 92 -1.79 14.92 -15.01
C PRO A 92 -0.99 16.16 -15.46
N LEU A 93 -0.38 16.91 -14.53
CA LEU A 93 0.39 18.12 -14.85
C LEU A 93 1.57 17.86 -15.80
N ALA A 94 2.16 16.65 -15.80
CA ALA A 94 3.19 16.28 -16.77
C ALA A 94 2.69 16.22 -18.23
N TRP A 95 1.37 16.26 -18.44
CA TRP A 95 0.71 16.32 -19.75
C TRP A 95 -0.07 17.62 -19.97
N TYR A 96 0.14 18.64 -19.13
CA TYR A 96 -0.46 19.96 -19.32
C TYR A 96 0.11 20.65 -20.57
N LYS A 97 -0.75 21.30 -21.35
CA LYS A 97 -0.38 21.98 -22.61
C LYS A 97 -0.19 23.49 -22.46
N GLY A 98 -0.65 24.06 -21.35
CA GLY A 98 -0.49 25.49 -21.07
C GLY A 98 0.96 25.84 -20.71
N PRO A 99 1.26 27.13 -20.52
CA PRO A 99 2.60 27.55 -20.16
C PRO A 99 2.93 27.14 -18.71
N ASP A 100 4.18 26.74 -18.46
CA ASP A 100 4.66 26.29 -17.15
C ASP A 100 4.43 27.32 -16.02
N ILE A 101 4.31 28.61 -16.35
CA ILE A 101 4.02 29.68 -15.38
C ILE A 101 2.64 29.55 -14.70
N ASP A 102 1.72 28.82 -15.32
CA ASP A 102 0.37 28.58 -14.79
C ASP A 102 0.33 27.36 -13.85
N ILE A 103 1.43 26.58 -13.77
CA ILE A 103 1.55 25.42 -12.90
C ILE A 103 1.98 25.88 -11.49
N ASP A 104 1.17 25.56 -10.48
CA ASP A 104 1.57 25.72 -9.07
C ASP A 104 2.66 24.70 -8.72
N PRO A 105 3.88 25.12 -8.36
CA PRO A 105 4.97 24.20 -8.00
C PRO A 105 4.63 23.29 -6.82
N LEU A 106 3.76 23.71 -5.90
CA LEU A 106 3.32 22.87 -4.79
C LEU A 106 2.42 21.73 -5.27
N ASP A 107 1.50 21.99 -6.20
CA ASP A 107 0.62 20.94 -6.72
C ASP A 107 1.38 19.97 -7.63
N GLU A 108 2.30 20.47 -8.46
CA GLU A 108 3.22 19.64 -9.25
C GLU A 108 4.03 18.70 -8.33
N GLY A 109 4.68 19.27 -7.31
CA GLY A 109 5.46 18.51 -6.34
C GLY A 109 4.62 17.47 -5.61
N ARG A 110 3.38 17.79 -5.24
CA ARG A 110 2.44 16.87 -4.60
C ARG A 110 2.10 15.70 -5.50
N GLN A 111 1.72 15.95 -6.75
CA GLN A 111 1.38 14.91 -7.71
C GLN A 111 2.56 13.96 -7.99
N MET A 112 3.77 14.51 -8.15
CA MET A 112 5.00 13.71 -8.26
C MET A 112 5.24 12.83 -7.03
N GLN A 113 5.02 13.37 -5.82
CA GLN A 113 5.16 12.62 -4.58
C GLN A 113 4.14 11.48 -4.48
N VAL A 114 2.89 11.68 -4.90
CA VAL A 114 1.88 10.61 -4.95
C VAL A 114 2.37 9.46 -5.82
N VAL A 115 2.88 9.74 -7.03
CA VAL A 115 3.45 8.71 -7.91
C VAL A 115 4.63 7.97 -7.23
N GLY A 116 5.51 8.70 -6.54
CA GLY A 116 6.61 8.12 -5.77
C GLY A 116 6.16 7.21 -4.62
N LEU A 117 5.14 7.65 -3.86
CA LEU A 117 4.54 6.89 -2.75
C LEU A 117 3.90 5.60 -3.26
N ILE A 118 3.14 5.70 -4.35
CA ILE A 118 2.54 4.56 -5.03
C ILE A 118 3.60 3.51 -5.39
N ARG A 119 4.68 3.92 -6.06
CA ARG A 119 5.78 3.02 -6.46
C ARG A 119 6.42 2.34 -5.25
N THR A 120 6.68 3.11 -4.20
CA THR A 120 7.27 2.62 -2.95
C THR A 120 6.35 1.62 -2.26
N ASN A 121 5.05 1.90 -2.20
CA ASN A 121 4.06 1.00 -1.61
C ASN A 121 3.90 -0.29 -2.41
N PHE A 122 3.96 -0.24 -3.75
CA PHE A 122 4.02 -1.44 -4.58
C PHE A 122 5.22 -2.32 -4.23
N LEU A 123 6.40 -1.73 -3.99
CA LEU A 123 7.60 -2.47 -3.55
C LEU A 123 7.41 -3.09 -2.16
N LYS A 124 6.87 -2.35 -1.20
CA LYS A 124 6.60 -2.87 0.15
C LYS A 124 5.59 -4.03 0.12
N ARG A 125 4.50 -3.86 -0.63
CA ARG A 125 3.45 -4.88 -0.77
C ARG A 125 3.97 -6.11 -1.53
N PHE A 126 4.83 -5.92 -2.53
CA PHE A 126 5.60 -6.98 -3.18
C PHE A 126 6.47 -7.76 -2.19
N GLU A 127 7.21 -7.11 -1.30
CA GLU A 127 8.00 -7.81 -0.29
C GLU A 127 7.12 -8.53 0.74
N SER A 128 5.99 -7.91 1.12
CA SER A 128 5.14 -8.39 2.20
C SER A 128 4.53 -9.75 1.90
N SER A 129 3.80 -9.87 0.79
CA SER A 129 3.27 -11.14 0.30
C SER A 129 2.79 -11.06 -1.14
N VAL A 130 2.71 -12.23 -1.80
CA VAL A 130 2.10 -12.37 -3.13
C VAL A 130 0.67 -11.82 -3.16
N ALA A 131 -0.12 -12.11 -2.11
CA ALA A 131 -1.51 -11.67 -2.03
C ALA A 131 -1.63 -10.14 -1.95
N ALA A 132 -0.82 -9.48 -1.11
CA ALA A 132 -0.83 -8.02 -1.01
C ALA A 132 -0.42 -7.36 -2.33
N PHE A 133 0.55 -7.94 -3.04
CA PHE A 133 0.97 -7.46 -4.35
C PHE A 133 -0.10 -7.66 -5.43
N GLU A 134 -0.73 -8.84 -5.47
CA GLU A 134 -1.81 -9.16 -6.40
C GLU A 134 -3.02 -8.24 -6.24
N MET A 135 -3.45 -8.00 -5.00
CA MET A 135 -4.54 -7.07 -4.70
C MET A 135 -4.20 -5.63 -5.10
N SER A 136 -2.95 -5.21 -4.93
CA SER A 136 -2.49 -3.89 -5.38
C SER A 136 -2.55 -3.76 -6.90
N CYS A 137 -2.07 -4.78 -7.62
CA CYS A 137 -2.16 -4.85 -9.07
C CYS A 137 -3.61 -4.78 -9.54
N ASP A 138 -4.53 -5.46 -8.86
CA ASP A 138 -5.96 -5.40 -9.17
C ASP A 138 -6.57 -4.02 -9.04
N ARG A 139 -6.42 -3.42 -7.86
CA ARG A 139 -7.04 -2.13 -7.55
C ARG A 139 -6.53 -1.08 -8.54
N LEU A 140 -5.23 -1.08 -8.81
CA LEU A 140 -4.66 -0.19 -9.81
C LEU A 140 -5.20 -0.49 -11.22
N LEU A 141 -5.30 -1.76 -11.63
CA LEU A 141 -5.89 -2.14 -12.92
C LEU A 141 -7.29 -1.54 -13.10
N LYS A 142 -8.16 -1.74 -12.11
CA LYS A 142 -9.54 -1.20 -12.11
C LYS A 142 -9.54 0.32 -12.23
N LYS A 143 -8.73 1.03 -11.45
CA LYS A 143 -8.64 2.51 -11.51
C LYS A 143 -8.14 2.99 -12.88
N LEU A 144 -7.12 2.35 -13.45
CA LEU A 144 -6.62 2.70 -14.78
C LEU A 144 -7.65 2.41 -15.88
N LEU A 145 -8.40 1.30 -15.78
CA LEU A 145 -9.49 1.01 -16.73
C LEU A 145 -10.60 2.07 -16.67
N VAL A 146 -11.00 2.49 -15.46
CA VAL A 146 -11.99 3.57 -15.30
C VAL A 146 -11.44 4.89 -15.85
N PHE A 147 -10.17 5.22 -15.59
CA PHE A 147 -9.55 6.41 -16.17
C PHE A 147 -9.57 6.42 -17.69
N VAL A 148 -9.19 5.30 -18.32
CA VAL A 148 -9.24 5.17 -19.77
C VAL A 148 -10.67 5.28 -20.28
N ASP A 149 -11.64 4.65 -19.62
CA ASP A 149 -13.05 4.69 -20.00
C ASP A 149 -13.62 6.12 -19.96
N VAL A 150 -13.45 6.82 -18.83
CA VAL A 150 -13.93 8.20 -18.60
C VAL A 150 -13.31 9.19 -19.60
N ASN A 151 -12.03 9.02 -19.94
CA ASN A 151 -11.28 9.95 -20.79
C ASN A 151 -11.27 9.57 -22.28
N SER A 152 -11.87 8.43 -22.66
CA SER A 152 -12.03 8.02 -24.06
C SER A 152 -13.22 8.72 -24.73
N GLU A 153 -12.96 9.64 -25.65
CA GLU A 153 -14.01 10.40 -26.34
C GLU A 153 -14.29 9.86 -27.74
N THR A 154 -13.25 9.38 -28.42
CA THR A 154 -13.35 8.91 -29.81
C THR A 154 -13.70 7.42 -29.87
N ASP A 155 -14.36 7.00 -30.96
CA ASP A 155 -14.63 5.58 -31.19
C ASP A 155 -13.34 4.76 -31.29
N GLY A 156 -12.25 5.34 -31.79
CA GLY A 156 -10.94 4.69 -31.85
C GLY A 156 -10.38 4.33 -30.47
N GLU A 157 -10.47 5.26 -29.51
CA GLU A 157 -10.00 5.04 -28.13
C GLU A 157 -10.88 4.03 -27.40
N ARG A 158 -12.21 4.14 -27.53
CA ARG A 158 -13.16 3.17 -26.95
C ARG A 158 -12.93 1.77 -27.53
N ASN A 159 -12.78 1.65 -28.85
CA ASN A 159 -12.47 0.37 -29.49
C ASN A 159 -11.13 -0.21 -29.05
N ARG A 160 -10.12 0.64 -28.77
CA ARG A 160 -8.83 0.21 -28.23
C ARG A 160 -9.00 -0.36 -26.81
N LEU A 161 -9.76 0.32 -25.95
CA LEU A 161 -10.07 -0.17 -24.60
C LEU A 161 -10.79 -1.52 -24.65
N GLU A 162 -11.84 -1.63 -25.46
CA GLU A 162 -12.59 -2.89 -25.59
C GLU A 162 -11.72 -4.02 -26.15
N ARG A 163 -10.87 -3.75 -27.14
CA ARG A 163 -9.89 -4.72 -27.64
C ARG A 163 -8.93 -5.16 -26.53
N TRP A 164 -8.43 -4.22 -25.73
CA TRP A 164 -7.53 -4.52 -24.63
C TRP A 164 -8.21 -5.42 -23.59
N LYS A 165 -9.46 -5.11 -23.21
CA LYS A 165 -10.27 -5.94 -22.30
C LYS A 165 -10.46 -7.35 -22.84
N LEU A 166 -10.76 -7.49 -24.13
CA LEU A 166 -10.93 -8.80 -24.78
C LEU A 166 -9.62 -9.61 -24.80
N GLN A 167 -8.48 -8.97 -25.07
CA GLN A 167 -7.18 -9.63 -25.10
C GLN A 167 -6.71 -10.11 -23.72
N ASN A 168 -7.19 -9.46 -22.65
CA ASN A 168 -6.84 -9.76 -21.26
C ASN A 168 -8.03 -10.30 -20.46
N ALA A 169 -9.01 -10.89 -21.14
CA ALA A 169 -10.26 -11.35 -20.54
C ALA A 169 -10.05 -12.44 -19.48
N ASP A 170 -8.98 -13.24 -19.61
CA ASP A 170 -8.54 -14.21 -18.61
C ASP A 170 -8.19 -13.54 -17.28
N ILE A 171 -7.35 -12.50 -17.32
CA ILE A 171 -6.94 -11.73 -16.14
C ILE A 171 -8.13 -10.99 -15.51
N LEU A 172 -9.05 -10.47 -16.32
CA LEU A 172 -10.25 -9.78 -15.86
C LEU A 172 -11.29 -10.75 -15.26
N GLY A 173 -11.40 -11.97 -15.79
CA GLY A 173 -12.40 -12.96 -15.38
C GLY A 173 -12.07 -13.74 -14.10
N ILE A 174 -10.79 -13.78 -13.69
CA ILE A 174 -10.32 -14.55 -12.53
C ILE A 174 -10.83 -13.99 -11.19
N LYS A 175 -11.28 -12.74 -11.14
CA LYS A 175 -11.63 -12.06 -9.89
C LYS A 175 -13.03 -12.25 -9.35
N ARG A 176 -13.94 -12.91 -10.08
CA ARG A 176 -15.21 -13.37 -9.50
C ARG A 176 -15.04 -14.30 -8.30
N GLN A 177 -13.85 -14.88 -8.10
CA GLN A 177 -13.56 -15.75 -6.95
C GLN A 177 -13.10 -15.00 -5.69
N PHE A 178 -12.61 -13.76 -5.82
CA PHE A 178 -12.22 -12.88 -4.71
C PHE A 178 -13.26 -11.78 -4.41
N GLU A 179 -14.17 -11.47 -5.36
CA GLU A 179 -15.33 -10.57 -5.14
C GLU A 179 -16.25 -11.03 -3.99
N LEU A 180 -16.19 -12.31 -3.59
CA LEU A 180 -16.93 -12.82 -2.41
C LEU A 180 -16.37 -12.31 -1.07
N TRP A 181 -15.25 -11.56 -1.07
CA TRP A 181 -14.56 -11.08 0.13
C TRP A 181 -14.59 -9.53 0.21
N ASP A 182 -15.22 -8.87 -0.76
CA ASP A 182 -15.17 -7.41 -1.00
C ASP A 182 -16.43 -6.65 -0.51
N GLU A 183 -17.35 -7.27 0.23
CA GLU A 183 -18.46 -6.52 0.86
C GLU A 183 -18.03 -5.73 2.12
N GLU A 184 -16.75 -5.82 2.55
CA GLU A 184 -16.22 -5.11 3.74
C GLU A 184 -14.81 -4.50 3.54
N SER A 185 -14.34 -4.25 2.31
CA SER A 185 -12.92 -3.87 2.04
C SER A 185 -12.64 -2.39 1.76
N ASP A 186 -13.58 -1.50 2.05
CA ASP A 186 -13.42 -0.03 1.89
C ASP A 186 -12.22 0.51 2.71
N ASP A 187 -11.88 -0.15 3.83
CA ASP A 187 -10.74 0.22 4.70
C ASP A 187 -9.34 -0.06 4.09
N THR A 188 -9.25 -0.78 2.97
CA THR A 188 -7.94 -1.12 2.38
C THR A 188 -7.52 -0.22 1.21
N GLU A 189 -8.42 0.66 0.76
CA GLU A 189 -8.12 1.70 -0.23
C GLU A 189 -7.29 2.86 0.36
N GLU A 190 -7.37 3.07 1.67
CA GLU A 190 -6.69 4.15 2.40
C GLU A 190 -5.15 4.04 2.39
N ASP A 191 -4.60 2.84 2.19
CA ASP A 191 -3.16 2.58 2.32
C ASP A 191 -2.30 3.13 1.16
N PHE A 192 -2.91 3.41 -0.01
CA PHE A 192 -2.16 3.58 -1.26
C PHE A 192 -2.21 5.01 -1.84
N ILE A 193 -3.32 5.71 -1.64
CA ILE A 193 -3.60 7.03 -2.22
C ILE A 193 -4.04 7.93 -1.07
N PRO A 194 -3.48 9.14 -0.91
CA PRO A 194 -3.98 10.10 0.07
C PRO A 194 -5.50 10.23 -0.05
N GLN A 195 -6.22 10.28 1.07
CA GLN A 195 -7.69 10.26 1.07
C GLN A 195 -8.31 11.34 0.16
N GLU A 196 -7.64 12.49 0.06
CA GLU A 196 -7.98 13.62 -0.83
C GLU A 196 -7.88 13.31 -2.33
N MET A 197 -7.15 12.27 -2.73
CA MET A 197 -6.94 11.84 -4.11
C MET A 197 -7.80 10.61 -4.45
N LEU A 198 -8.64 10.15 -3.52
CA LEU A 198 -9.69 9.16 -3.76
C LEU A 198 -10.93 9.76 -4.43
N ASP A 199 -10.88 11.04 -4.79
CA ASP A 199 -11.92 11.71 -5.55
C ASP A 199 -12.26 10.96 -6.85
N LYS A 200 -13.51 11.09 -7.26
CA LYS A 200 -14.04 10.45 -8.46
C LYS A 200 -13.17 10.81 -9.66
N ILE A 201 -12.71 9.80 -10.39
CA ILE A 201 -11.90 9.99 -11.60
C ILE A 201 -12.61 10.95 -12.56
N GLU A 202 -12.02 12.12 -12.76
CA GLU A 202 -12.61 13.18 -13.55
C GLU A 202 -12.28 13.05 -15.03
N LYS A 203 -13.15 13.67 -15.84
CA LYS A 203 -12.93 13.79 -17.28
C LYS A 203 -12.06 15.03 -17.55
N LEU A 204 -10.87 14.81 -18.09
CA LEU A 204 -9.92 15.86 -18.42
C LEU A 204 -10.34 16.60 -19.68
N LYS A 205 -10.15 17.92 -19.67
CA LYS A 205 -10.35 18.77 -20.83
C LYS A 205 -9.18 18.60 -21.81
N ARG A 206 -9.48 18.16 -23.04
CA ARG A 206 -8.45 17.92 -24.07
C ARG A 206 -7.77 19.19 -24.58
N GLU A 207 -8.38 20.34 -24.36
CA GLU A 207 -7.79 21.66 -24.61
C GLU A 207 -6.61 21.94 -23.65
N ASP A 208 -6.76 21.54 -22.39
CA ASP A 208 -5.77 21.80 -21.33
C ASP A 208 -4.70 20.71 -21.25
N TYR A 209 -5.06 19.45 -21.53
CA TYR A 209 -4.17 18.29 -21.35
C TYR A 209 -3.97 17.47 -22.63
N ASP A 210 -2.81 16.85 -22.78
CA ASP A 210 -2.54 15.82 -23.78
C ASP A 210 -3.16 14.47 -23.38
N VAL A 211 -4.49 14.42 -23.34
CA VAL A 211 -5.25 13.21 -23.02
C VAL A 211 -4.87 12.02 -23.93
N PRO A 212 -4.69 12.16 -25.26
CA PRO A 212 -4.21 11.05 -26.09
C PRO A 212 -2.87 10.47 -25.63
N GLY A 213 -1.91 11.32 -25.26
CA GLY A 213 -0.63 10.91 -24.69
C GLY A 213 -0.79 10.19 -23.34
N MET A 214 -1.62 10.74 -22.45
CA MET A 214 -1.95 10.12 -21.16
C MET A 214 -2.59 8.74 -21.33
N LEU A 215 -3.55 8.60 -22.25
CA LEU A 215 -4.17 7.31 -22.56
C LEU A 215 -3.12 6.31 -23.06
N ALA A 216 -2.20 6.73 -23.92
CA ALA A 216 -1.14 5.86 -24.43
C ALA A 216 -0.22 5.34 -23.30
N GLU A 217 0.20 6.20 -22.39
CA GLU A 217 1.02 5.82 -21.23
C GLU A 217 0.24 4.95 -20.23
N THR A 218 -1.04 5.25 -19.99
CA THR A 218 -1.89 4.40 -19.15
C THR A 218 -2.05 2.99 -19.72
N PHE A 219 -2.10 2.82 -21.06
CA PHE A 219 -2.12 1.49 -21.65
C PHE A 219 -0.80 0.72 -21.44
N LEU A 220 0.35 1.40 -21.38
CA LEU A 220 1.62 0.75 -21.03
C LEU A 220 1.62 0.26 -19.58
N ASP A 221 1.04 1.05 -18.68
CA ASP A 221 0.85 0.66 -17.28
C ASP A 221 -0.11 -0.54 -17.16
N LEU A 222 -1.25 -0.50 -17.85
CA LEU A 222 -2.20 -1.62 -17.94
C LEU A 222 -1.53 -2.90 -18.46
N ASP A 223 -0.72 -2.81 -19.52
CA ASP A 223 0.02 -3.96 -20.07
C ASP A 223 1.03 -4.52 -19.06
N GLN A 224 1.72 -3.66 -18.32
CA GLN A 224 2.67 -4.07 -17.28
C GLN A 224 1.94 -4.78 -16.11
N ILE A 225 0.81 -4.24 -15.66
CA ILE A 225 -0.04 -4.86 -14.63
C ILE A 225 -0.58 -6.20 -15.11
N GLY A 226 -1.09 -6.27 -16.34
CA GLY A 226 -1.60 -7.51 -16.93
C GLY A 226 -0.55 -8.60 -16.96
N ARG A 227 0.70 -8.28 -17.30
CA ARG A 227 1.83 -9.22 -17.24
C ARG A 227 2.11 -9.70 -15.82
N PHE A 228 2.10 -8.81 -14.83
CA PHE A 228 2.28 -9.22 -13.43
C PHE A 228 1.17 -10.15 -12.95
N LEU A 229 -0.10 -9.80 -13.22
CA LEU A 229 -1.24 -10.61 -12.83
C LEU A 229 -1.21 -11.99 -13.49
N LYS A 230 -0.79 -12.08 -14.75
CA LYS A 230 -0.63 -13.36 -15.46
C LYS A 230 0.47 -14.24 -14.87
N GLU A 231 1.57 -13.64 -14.42
CA GLU A 231 2.62 -14.38 -13.72
C GLU A 231 2.17 -14.82 -12.33
N LEU A 232 1.44 -13.96 -11.61
CA LEU A 232 0.86 -14.26 -10.30
C LEU A 232 -0.15 -15.41 -10.34
N GLN A 233 -0.90 -15.59 -11.43
CA GLN A 233 -1.82 -16.73 -11.58
C GLN A 233 -1.13 -18.10 -11.54
N GLN A 234 0.15 -18.16 -11.89
CA GLN A 234 0.94 -19.38 -11.85
C GLN A 234 1.53 -19.63 -10.45
N PHE A 235 1.35 -18.69 -9.52
CA PHE A 235 1.87 -18.80 -8.18
C PHE A 235 1.06 -19.78 -7.34
N GLU A 236 1.77 -20.66 -6.64
CA GLU A 236 1.18 -21.55 -5.65
C GLU A 236 1.83 -21.28 -4.29
N PRO A 237 1.09 -21.37 -3.16
CA PRO A 237 1.66 -21.19 -1.82
C PRO A 237 2.84 -22.13 -1.52
N LYS A 238 2.88 -23.30 -2.17
CA LYS A 238 4.02 -24.23 -2.08
C LYS A 238 5.31 -23.67 -2.67
N ASN A 239 5.30 -22.54 -3.36
CA ASN A 239 6.48 -21.86 -3.88
C ASN A 239 6.93 -20.72 -2.96
N ASP A 240 6.12 -20.31 -1.99
CA ASP A 240 6.45 -19.25 -1.04
C ASP A 240 7.48 -19.71 0.01
N ASP A 241 8.73 -19.28 -0.13
CA ASP A 241 9.78 -19.62 0.84
C ASP A 241 9.57 -18.90 2.18
N LYS A 242 9.06 -17.66 2.18
CA LYS A 242 8.78 -16.87 3.40
C LYS A 242 7.69 -17.54 4.22
N LEU A 243 6.60 -17.96 3.57
CA LEU A 243 5.52 -18.71 4.22
C LEU A 243 5.99 -20.06 4.75
N LYS A 244 6.75 -20.84 3.95
CA LYS A 244 7.30 -22.13 4.41
C LYS A 244 8.16 -21.98 5.66
N LYS A 245 9.00 -20.94 5.69
CA LYS A 245 9.86 -20.64 6.84
C LYS A 245 9.04 -20.27 8.06
N LEU A 246 7.99 -19.46 7.90
CA LEU A 246 7.06 -19.15 8.97
C LEU A 246 6.37 -20.41 9.50
N ILE A 247 5.78 -21.24 8.64
CA ILE A 247 5.14 -22.51 9.02
C ILE A 247 6.11 -23.41 9.79
N ARG A 248 7.34 -23.55 9.30
CA ARG A 248 8.38 -24.36 9.96
C ARG A 248 8.74 -23.80 11.33
N LEU A 249 8.82 -22.48 11.47
CA LEU A 249 9.09 -21.80 12.74
C LEU A 249 7.96 -22.06 13.74
N LEU A 250 6.71 -21.90 13.32
CA LEU A 250 5.53 -22.09 14.18
C LEU A 250 5.37 -23.55 14.64
N LYS A 251 5.82 -24.52 13.83
CA LYS A 251 5.82 -25.95 14.18
C LYS A 251 7.01 -26.39 15.05
N THR A 252 7.91 -25.49 15.45
CA THR A 252 9.00 -25.84 16.38
C THR A 252 8.46 -26.09 17.79
N ASN A 253 9.12 -26.96 18.55
CA ASN A 253 8.75 -27.25 19.95
C ASN A 253 8.73 -25.99 20.85
N GLU A 254 9.50 -24.95 20.50
CA GLU A 254 9.51 -23.67 21.22
C GLU A 254 8.16 -22.93 21.08
N LEU A 255 7.46 -23.11 19.96
CA LEU A 255 6.29 -22.30 19.58
C LEU A 255 4.98 -23.10 19.44
N SER A 256 5.03 -24.40 19.13
CA SER A 256 3.86 -25.19 18.69
C SER A 256 2.71 -25.29 19.71
N ASN A 257 2.97 -24.99 20.98
CA ASN A 257 1.96 -25.00 22.07
C ASN A 257 1.82 -23.63 22.75
N GLN A 258 2.29 -22.56 22.11
CA GLN A 258 2.25 -21.21 22.64
C GLN A 258 1.17 -20.38 21.97
N LYS A 259 0.68 -19.34 22.66
CA LYS A 259 -0.12 -18.30 22.03
C LYS A 259 0.81 -17.36 21.27
N ILE A 260 0.60 -17.23 19.97
CA ILE A 260 1.47 -16.47 19.07
C ILE A 260 0.68 -15.31 18.48
N LEU A 261 1.27 -14.11 18.51
CA LEU A 261 0.78 -12.95 17.79
C LEU A 261 1.68 -12.71 16.59
N ILE A 262 1.09 -12.65 15.40
CA ILE A 262 1.79 -12.35 14.14
C ILE A 262 1.38 -10.96 13.71
N PHE A 263 2.37 -10.11 13.45
CA PHE A 263 2.18 -8.75 12.97
C PHE A 263 2.61 -8.66 11.51
N THR A 264 1.84 -7.94 10.71
CA THR A 264 2.12 -7.65 9.31
C THR A 264 1.63 -6.23 9.01
N GLU A 265 2.29 -5.54 8.06
CA GLU A 265 1.95 -4.17 7.66
C GLU A 265 0.59 -4.12 6.95
N PHE A 266 0.28 -5.11 6.10
CA PHE A 266 -0.92 -5.08 5.25
C PHE A 266 -1.98 -6.10 5.65
N ALA A 267 -3.25 -5.69 5.60
CA ALA A 267 -4.41 -6.54 5.84
C ALA A 267 -4.49 -7.73 4.88
N ASP A 268 -4.20 -7.51 3.58
CA ASP A 268 -4.18 -8.57 2.57
C ASP A 268 -3.17 -9.68 2.92
N THR A 269 -2.01 -9.30 3.45
CA THR A 269 -1.02 -10.27 3.97
C THR A 269 -1.56 -11.01 5.20
N ALA A 270 -2.25 -10.32 6.12
CA ALA A 270 -2.83 -10.96 7.30
C ALA A 270 -3.88 -12.01 6.92
N GLN A 271 -4.76 -11.69 5.96
CA GLN A 271 -5.77 -12.61 5.46
C GLN A 271 -5.14 -13.82 4.74
N TYR A 272 -4.12 -13.57 3.92
CA TYR A 272 -3.35 -14.62 3.26
C TYR A 272 -2.72 -15.58 4.28
N LEU A 273 -2.02 -15.04 5.28
CA LEU A 273 -1.41 -15.82 6.35
C LEU A 273 -2.45 -16.61 7.13
N LYS A 274 -3.58 -16.00 7.52
CA LYS A 274 -4.68 -16.71 8.20
C LYS A 274 -5.14 -17.93 7.41
N LYS A 275 -5.42 -17.77 6.12
CA LYS A 275 -5.84 -18.87 5.23
C LYS A 275 -4.79 -19.98 5.17
N GLN A 276 -3.52 -19.62 4.98
CA GLN A 276 -2.44 -20.59 4.85
C GLN A 276 -2.13 -21.32 6.15
N LEU A 277 -2.18 -20.65 7.30
CA LEU A 277 -1.94 -21.26 8.60
C LEU A 277 -3.03 -22.28 8.96
N ILE A 278 -4.31 -21.93 8.75
CA ILE A 278 -5.43 -22.87 8.93
C ILE A 278 -5.27 -24.10 8.03
N GLN A 279 -4.90 -23.92 6.75
CA GLN A 279 -4.66 -25.03 5.82
C GLN A 279 -3.48 -25.93 6.23
N ASN A 280 -2.57 -25.41 7.06
CA ASN A 280 -1.40 -26.13 7.57
C ASN A 280 -1.58 -26.64 9.01
N GLU A 281 -2.80 -26.58 9.55
CA GLU A 281 -3.17 -27.04 10.89
C GLU A 281 -2.38 -26.32 12.00
N ILE A 282 -2.16 -25.01 11.85
CA ILE A 282 -1.57 -24.11 12.86
C ILE A 282 -2.63 -23.15 13.40
#